data_AF-A0A535V4F2-F1
#
_entry.id   AF-A0A535V4F2-F1
#
_cell.length_a   1.000
_cell.length_b   1.000
_cell.length_c   1.000
_cell.angle_alpha   90.00
_cell.angle_beta   90.00
_cell.angle_gamma   90.00
#
_symmetry.space_group_name_H-M   'P 1'
#
loop_
_entity.id
_entity.type
_entity.pdbx_description
1 polymer ?
#
loop_
_entity_poly.entity_id
_entity_poly.type
_entity_poly.pdbx_seq_one_letter_code
_entity_poly.pdbx_strand_id
1 'polypeptide(L)'
;MRSRFVRFLVVGFVTGTALLSLSLGVLVQKGDVKAVPPAHAAGSINPVGKWNLIVTFTATGAQQPSTLKFDHDGGLVNYTPGPGTGTWWMTSSNQFQYTFTEQILDNLGNQIAYVYVEQQATLSADKTTYTASGQGTVHAMDGTVLAVNQTTTQATKEA
;
A
#
# COMPACT_ATOMS: atom_id res chain seq x y z
N MET A 1 -26.39 3.89 -24.27
CA MET A 1 -25.27 4.00 -23.30
C MET A 1 -25.40 5.33 -22.58
N ARG A 2 -25.78 5.32 -21.30
CA ARG A 2 -26.02 6.55 -20.53
C ARG A 2 -24.75 6.95 -19.79
N SER A 3 -24.04 7.92 -20.34
CA SER A 3 -22.94 8.64 -19.68
C SER A 3 -23.48 9.28 -18.41
N ARG A 4 -22.95 8.86 -17.26
CA ARG A 4 -23.24 9.48 -15.96
C ARG A 4 -22.18 10.55 -15.71
N PHE A 5 -22.58 11.78 -15.99
CA PHE A 5 -21.94 13.00 -15.49
C PHE A 5 -21.78 12.91 -13.96
N VAL A 6 -20.56 12.94 -13.46
CA VAL A 6 -20.29 13.19 -12.04
C VAL A 6 -20.14 14.69 -11.85
N ARG A 7 -20.98 15.20 -10.94
CA ARG A 7 -21.20 16.60 -10.65
C ARG A 7 -20.03 17.17 -9.84
N PHE A 8 -19.66 18.40 -10.19
CA PHE A 8 -18.74 19.28 -9.47
C PHE A 8 -19.16 19.45 -8.01
N LEU A 9 -18.21 19.32 -7.09
CA LEU A 9 -18.34 19.84 -5.73
C LEU A 9 -17.36 21.00 -5.55
N VAL A 10 -17.95 22.16 -5.24
CA VAL A 10 -17.33 23.43 -4.91
C VAL A 10 -16.63 23.33 -3.55
N VAL A 11 -15.38 23.79 -3.43
CA VAL A 11 -14.73 24.05 -2.14
C VAL A 11 -14.20 25.48 -2.16
N GLY A 12 -14.62 26.25 -1.16
CA GLY A 12 -14.43 27.69 -1.06
C GLY A 12 -12.99 28.11 -0.80
N PHE A 13 -12.64 29.27 -1.37
CA PHE A 13 -11.43 30.01 -1.08
C PHE A 13 -11.48 30.59 0.33
N VAL A 14 -10.45 30.34 1.13
CA VAL A 14 -10.12 31.19 2.28
C VAL A 14 -8.77 31.83 1.98
N THR A 15 -8.82 33.09 1.55
CA THR A 15 -7.67 33.98 1.46
C THR A 15 -7.34 34.51 2.84
N GLY A 16 -6.11 34.29 3.29
CA GLY A 16 -5.57 34.87 4.52
C GLY A 16 -4.06 35.06 4.38
N THR A 17 -3.66 36.16 3.76
CA THR A 17 -2.27 36.64 3.76
C THR A 17 -1.98 37.34 5.07
N ALA A 18 -0.98 36.86 5.80
CA ALA A 18 -0.27 37.63 6.82
C ALA A 18 1.23 37.36 6.67
N LEU A 19 1.97 38.34 6.14
CA LEU A 19 3.43 38.37 6.20
C LEU A 19 3.85 38.80 7.61
N LEU A 20 4.55 37.92 8.30
CA LEU A 20 5.33 38.22 9.50
C LEU A 20 6.76 37.76 9.25
N SER A 21 7.65 38.72 9.04
CA SER A 21 9.09 38.50 8.96
C SER A 21 9.65 38.27 10.35
N LEU A 22 9.92 37.00 10.67
CA LEU A 22 10.67 36.58 11.85
C LEU A 22 12.01 36.00 11.37
N SER A 23 13.08 36.74 11.58
CA SER A 23 14.45 36.20 11.50
C SER A 23 14.70 35.32 12.72
N LEU A 24 14.51 34.02 12.57
CA LEU A 24 14.91 33.01 13.56
C LEU A 24 16.12 32.24 13.03
N GLY A 25 17.16 32.17 13.84
CA GLY A 25 18.41 31.48 13.52
C GLY A 25 18.18 30.02 13.13
N VAL A 26 18.92 29.57 12.13
CA VAL A 26 18.97 28.16 11.73
C VAL A 26 19.68 27.39 12.84
N LEU A 27 18.90 26.86 13.77
CA LEU A 27 19.32 25.70 14.56
C LEU A 27 19.28 24.51 13.61
N VAL A 28 20.45 24.09 13.13
CA VAL A 28 20.61 22.79 12.50
C VAL A 28 20.32 21.74 13.57
N GLN A 29 19.05 21.32 13.68
CA GLN A 29 18.71 20.09 14.36
C GLN A 29 19.44 18.99 13.59
N LYS A 30 20.50 18.46 14.20
CA LYS A 30 21.07 17.16 13.86
C LYS A 30 19.92 16.18 14.07
N GLY A 31 19.12 15.97 13.03
CA GLY A 31 17.99 15.06 13.08
C GLY A 31 18.53 13.73 13.55
N ASP A 32 18.01 13.25 14.68
CA ASP A 32 18.13 11.86 15.03
C ASP A 32 17.64 11.09 13.81
N VAL A 33 18.56 10.46 13.09
CA VAL A 33 18.22 9.48 12.08
C VAL A 33 17.48 8.42 12.87
N LYS A 34 16.14 8.46 12.86
CA LYS A 34 15.32 7.37 13.38
C LYS A 34 15.83 6.14 12.67
N ALA A 35 16.56 5.30 13.41
CA ALA A 35 17.08 4.07 12.88
C ALA A 35 15.91 3.34 12.21
N VAL A 36 16.08 3.01 10.94
CA VAL A 36 15.15 2.10 10.25
C VAL A 36 15.08 0.88 11.16
N PRO A 37 13.89 0.53 11.70
CA PRO A 37 13.77 -0.64 12.57
C PRO A 37 14.37 -1.83 11.84
N PRO A 38 15.17 -2.68 12.51
CA PRO A 38 15.63 -3.91 11.90
C PRO A 38 14.41 -4.64 11.34
N ALA A 39 14.49 -5.10 10.09
CA ALA A 39 13.39 -5.74 9.36
C ALA A 39 12.75 -6.91 10.13
N HIS A 40 13.47 -7.45 11.13
CA HIS A 40 13.08 -8.64 11.88
C HIS A 40 13.30 -8.41 13.39
N ALA A 41 12.22 -8.34 14.17
CA ALA A 41 12.31 -8.46 15.62
C ALA A 41 12.79 -9.87 15.99
N ALA A 42 13.70 -10.02 16.95
CA ALA A 42 14.16 -11.34 17.41
C ALA A 42 12.97 -12.17 17.93
N GLY A 43 12.79 -13.39 17.40
CA GLY A 43 11.65 -14.27 17.74
C GLY A 43 10.38 -14.07 16.92
N SER A 44 10.40 -13.21 15.90
CA SER A 44 9.27 -13.03 14.97
C SER A 44 9.09 -14.22 14.02
N ILE A 45 7.84 -14.57 13.76
CA ILE A 45 7.46 -15.36 12.58
C ILE A 45 7.36 -14.41 11.39
N ASN A 46 7.99 -14.74 10.25
CA ASN A 46 8.05 -13.86 9.09
C ASN A 46 7.21 -14.38 7.91
N PRO A 47 6.68 -13.48 7.05
CA PRO A 47 5.85 -13.85 5.91
C PRO A 47 6.66 -14.29 4.69
N VAL A 48 7.96 -14.55 4.80
CA VAL A 48 8.82 -14.84 3.65
C VAL A 48 8.30 -16.06 2.87
N GLY A 49 8.22 -15.91 1.55
CA GLY A 49 7.69 -16.89 0.62
C GLY A 49 6.65 -16.31 -0.32
N LYS A 50 6.05 -17.18 -1.13
CA LYS A 50 5.01 -16.84 -2.10
C LYS A 50 3.63 -17.19 -1.55
N TRP A 51 2.65 -16.35 -1.86
CA TRP A 51 1.32 -16.38 -1.28
C TRP A 51 0.26 -16.20 -2.36
N ASN A 52 -0.83 -16.94 -2.21
CA ASN A 52 -2.07 -16.75 -2.97
C ASN A 52 -3.07 -16.00 -2.11
N LEU A 53 -3.62 -14.92 -2.64
CA LEU A 53 -4.45 -13.97 -1.91
C LEU A 53 -5.84 -13.90 -2.54
N ILE A 54 -6.84 -13.68 -1.68
CA ILE A 54 -8.17 -13.21 -2.08
C ILE A 54 -8.36 -11.84 -1.43
N VAL A 55 -8.32 -10.80 -2.26
CA VAL A 55 -8.57 -9.41 -1.85
C VAL A 55 -10.07 -9.14 -1.97
N THR A 56 -10.69 -8.64 -0.91
CA THR A 56 -12.10 -8.25 -0.88
C THR A 56 -12.21 -6.74 -0.77
N PHE A 57 -12.87 -6.11 -1.73
CA PHE A 57 -13.18 -4.68 -1.71
C PHE A 57 -14.37 -4.43 -0.76
N THR A 58 -14.14 -3.75 0.35
CA THR A 58 -15.14 -3.69 1.44
C THR A 58 -16.44 -2.97 1.05
N ALA A 59 -16.35 -2.00 0.13
CA ALA A 59 -17.50 -1.23 -0.32
C ALA A 59 -18.48 -2.03 -1.19
N THR A 60 -17.97 -3.02 -1.94
CA THR A 60 -18.78 -3.77 -2.94
C THR A 60 -18.89 -5.26 -2.61
N GLY A 61 -18.02 -5.79 -1.75
CA GLY A 61 -17.85 -7.23 -1.54
C GLY A 61 -17.21 -7.96 -2.71
N ALA A 62 -16.81 -7.25 -3.78
CA ALA A 62 -16.12 -7.86 -4.91
C ALA A 62 -14.80 -8.49 -4.45
N GLN A 63 -14.46 -9.63 -5.04
CA GLN A 63 -13.24 -10.37 -4.75
C GLN A 63 -12.32 -10.39 -5.96
N GLN A 64 -11.01 -10.32 -5.70
CA GLN A 64 -9.98 -10.38 -6.71
C GLN A 64 -8.84 -11.28 -6.23
N PRO A 65 -8.48 -12.33 -7.00
CA PRO A 65 -7.30 -13.12 -6.71
C PRO A 65 -6.02 -12.31 -6.98
N SER A 66 -4.99 -12.55 -6.17
CA SER A 66 -3.66 -11.93 -6.32
C SER A 66 -2.57 -12.91 -5.85
N THR A 67 -1.34 -12.65 -6.25
CA THR A 67 -0.17 -13.44 -5.86
C THR A 67 0.98 -12.52 -5.50
N LEU A 68 1.47 -12.63 -4.26
CA LEU A 68 2.61 -11.87 -3.75
C LEU A 68 3.78 -12.80 -3.39
N LYS A 69 5.00 -12.26 -3.40
CA LYS A 69 6.18 -12.86 -2.78
C LYS A 69 6.85 -11.84 -1.86
N PHE A 70 7.11 -12.25 -0.63
CA PHE A 70 7.89 -11.49 0.35
C PHE A 70 9.29 -12.08 0.43
N ASP A 71 10.31 -11.24 0.24
CA ASP A 71 11.73 -11.60 0.24
C ASP A 71 12.39 -11.38 1.61
N HIS A 72 13.47 -12.11 1.89
CA HIS A 72 14.18 -12.05 3.17
C HIS A 72 14.75 -10.66 3.52
N ASP A 73 15.04 -9.85 2.50
CA ASP A 73 15.62 -8.51 2.60
C ASP A 73 14.57 -7.41 2.82
N GLY A 74 13.28 -7.78 2.96
CA GLY A 74 12.18 -6.82 3.06
C GLY A 74 11.57 -6.45 1.71
N GLY A 75 12.05 -7.01 0.59
CA GLY A 75 11.45 -6.81 -0.73
C GLY A 75 10.10 -7.51 -0.90
N LEU A 76 9.24 -6.94 -1.75
CA LEU A 76 7.95 -7.49 -2.12
C LEU A 76 7.78 -7.46 -3.63
N VAL A 77 7.32 -8.57 -4.22
CA VAL A 77 6.94 -8.67 -5.63
C VAL A 77 5.46 -9.02 -5.72
N ASN A 78 4.71 -8.23 -6.49
CA ASN A 78 3.35 -8.54 -6.91
C ASN A 78 3.37 -9.13 -8.32
N TYR A 79 2.77 -10.31 -8.49
CA TYR A 79 2.68 -10.98 -9.78
C TYR A 79 1.33 -10.71 -10.46
N THR A 80 0.24 -10.62 -9.70
CA THR A 80 -1.13 -10.53 -10.23
C THR A 80 -2.01 -9.62 -9.35
N PRO A 81 -2.95 -8.87 -9.95
CA PRO A 81 -3.32 -8.86 -11.38
C PRO A 81 -2.34 -8.10 -12.28
N GLY A 82 -1.53 -7.20 -11.72
CA GLY A 82 -0.52 -6.44 -12.44
C GLY A 82 0.86 -6.63 -11.80
N PRO A 83 1.96 -6.52 -12.56
CA PRO A 83 3.28 -6.54 -11.98
C PRO A 83 3.45 -5.36 -11.02
N GLY A 84 4.12 -5.60 -9.90
CA GLY A 84 4.39 -4.57 -8.92
C GLY A 84 5.54 -4.92 -8.00
N THR A 85 6.08 -3.89 -7.35
CA THR A 85 7.17 -4.04 -6.39
C THR A 85 6.93 -3.17 -5.17
N GLY A 86 7.47 -3.59 -4.04
CA GLY A 86 7.30 -2.89 -2.79
C GLY A 86 8.20 -3.39 -1.68
N THR A 87 7.76 -3.15 -0.45
CA THR A 87 8.49 -3.49 0.76
C THR A 87 7.57 -4.04 1.83
N TRP A 88 8.13 -4.82 2.74
CA TRP A 88 7.44 -5.29 3.94
C TRP A 88 8.35 -5.23 5.16
N TRP A 89 7.76 -5.15 6.34
CA TRP A 89 8.49 -5.17 7.62
C TRP A 89 7.61 -5.71 8.74
N MET A 90 8.21 -6.37 9.72
CA MET A 90 7.51 -6.79 10.93
C MET A 90 7.17 -5.58 11.81
N THR A 91 5.96 -5.60 12.38
CA THR A 91 5.52 -4.62 13.40
C THR A 91 5.35 -5.25 14.78
N SER A 92 5.22 -6.57 14.85
CA SER A 92 5.22 -7.34 16.10
C SER A 92 5.73 -8.77 15.86
N SER A 93 5.51 -9.71 16.79
CA SER A 93 5.93 -11.11 16.64
C SER A 93 5.20 -11.83 15.50
N ASN A 94 3.94 -11.47 15.23
CA ASN A 94 3.09 -12.06 14.20
C ASN A 94 2.38 -11.04 13.31
N GLN A 95 2.64 -9.74 13.50
CA GLN A 95 2.08 -8.69 12.64
C GLN A 95 3.17 -8.08 11.78
N PHE A 96 2.81 -7.76 10.54
CA PHE A 96 3.68 -7.11 9.58
C PHE A 96 2.88 -6.10 8.78
N GLN A 97 3.59 -5.16 8.17
CA GLN A 97 3.03 -4.22 7.22
C GLN A 97 3.71 -4.43 5.88
N TYR A 98 2.99 -4.11 4.82
CA TYR A 98 3.55 -4.08 3.49
C TYR A 98 2.93 -2.98 2.64
N THR A 99 3.76 -2.47 1.74
CA THR A 99 3.36 -1.49 0.73
C THR A 99 3.91 -1.91 -0.61
N PHE A 100 3.20 -1.62 -1.69
CA PHE A 100 3.71 -1.84 -3.04
C PHE A 100 2.98 -0.96 -4.04
N THR A 101 3.58 -0.80 -5.22
CA THR A 101 2.92 -0.20 -6.37
C THR A 101 2.70 -1.27 -7.43
N GLU A 102 1.46 -1.46 -7.87
CA GLU A 102 1.13 -2.29 -9.03
C GLU A 102 0.71 -1.47 -10.23
N GLN A 103 1.05 -1.98 -11.42
CA GLN A 103 0.73 -1.33 -12.69
C GLN A 103 -0.68 -1.71 -13.15
N ILE A 104 -1.43 -0.73 -13.66
CA ILE A 104 -2.64 -0.97 -14.44
C ILE A 104 -2.25 -0.83 -15.91
N LEU A 105 -2.34 -1.94 -16.65
CA LEU A 105 -1.98 -2.02 -18.05
C LEU A 105 -3.22 -2.02 -18.95
N ASP A 106 -3.13 -1.42 -20.13
CA ASP A 106 -4.10 -1.60 -21.19
C ASP A 106 -3.90 -2.95 -21.92
N ASN A 107 -4.75 -3.24 -22.91
CA ASN A 107 -4.68 -4.48 -23.69
C ASN A 107 -3.42 -4.61 -24.56
N LEU A 108 -2.66 -3.53 -24.74
CA LEU A 108 -1.40 -3.50 -25.47
C LEU A 108 -0.19 -3.60 -24.54
N GLY A 109 -0.41 -3.66 -23.22
CA GLY A 109 0.63 -3.70 -22.20
C GLY A 109 1.18 -2.33 -21.81
N ASN A 110 0.58 -1.23 -22.26
CA ASN A 110 1.00 0.11 -21.82
C ASN A 110 0.43 0.40 -20.44
N GLN A 111 1.24 0.98 -19.57
CA GLN A 111 0.77 1.45 -18.29
C GLN A 111 -0.10 2.70 -18.45
N ILE A 112 -1.34 2.63 -17.95
CA ILE A 112 -2.33 3.72 -18.02
C ILE A 112 -2.65 4.33 -16.65
N ALA A 113 -2.33 3.62 -15.57
CA ALA A 113 -2.49 4.04 -14.18
C ALA A 113 -1.61 3.15 -13.28
N TYR A 114 -1.60 3.44 -11.98
CA TYR A 114 -1.02 2.55 -10.98
C TYR A 114 -1.86 2.54 -9.70
N VAL A 115 -1.70 1.50 -8.90
CA VAL A 115 -2.27 1.41 -7.56
C VAL A 115 -1.14 1.39 -6.55
N TYR A 116 -1.16 2.33 -5.61
CA TYR A 116 -0.33 2.26 -4.41
C TYR A 116 -1.13 1.57 -3.31
N VAL A 117 -0.57 0.49 -2.76
CA VAL A 117 -1.24 -0.38 -1.79
C VAL A 117 -0.52 -0.28 -0.45
N GLU A 118 -1.30 -0.22 0.63
CA GLU A 118 -0.81 -0.20 2.01
C GLU A 118 -1.66 -1.16 2.84
N GLN A 119 -1.03 -2.09 3.55
CA GLN A 119 -1.72 -3.13 4.30
C GLN A 119 -1.06 -3.39 5.64
N GLN A 120 -1.89 -3.70 6.64
CA GLN A 120 -1.48 -4.25 7.92
C GLN A 120 -1.97 -5.69 8.01
N ALA A 121 -1.08 -6.61 8.37
CA ALA A 121 -1.33 -8.04 8.29
C ALA A 121 -0.98 -8.77 9.58
N THR A 122 -1.66 -9.90 9.79
CA THR A 122 -1.42 -10.83 10.89
C THR A 122 -1.19 -12.23 10.32
N LEU A 123 0.01 -12.76 10.56
CA LEU A 123 0.43 -14.11 10.17
C LEU A 123 -0.09 -15.14 11.19
N SER A 124 -0.59 -16.28 10.70
CA SER A 124 -1.00 -17.40 11.54
C SER A 124 0.20 -18.04 12.23
N ALA A 125 -0.03 -18.67 13.39
CA ALA A 125 1.04 -19.29 14.19
C ALA A 125 1.79 -20.40 13.43
N ASP A 126 1.10 -21.15 12.57
CA ASP A 126 1.66 -22.20 11.71
C ASP A 126 2.31 -21.66 10.43
N LYS A 127 2.24 -20.34 10.19
CA LYS A 127 2.84 -19.63 9.05
C LYS A 127 2.29 -20.08 7.68
N THR A 128 1.10 -20.66 7.65
CA THR A 128 0.46 -21.13 6.40
C THR A 128 -0.57 -20.14 5.86
N THR A 129 -1.06 -19.21 6.69
CA THR A 129 -2.06 -18.21 6.30
C THR A 129 -1.75 -16.84 6.88
N TYR A 130 -2.25 -15.78 6.27
CA TYR A 130 -2.35 -14.47 6.92
C TYR A 130 -3.64 -13.77 6.54
N THR A 131 -4.08 -12.86 7.38
CA THR A 131 -5.12 -11.88 7.05
C THR A 131 -4.51 -10.48 7.01
N ALA A 132 -5.07 -9.60 6.19
CA ALA A 132 -4.66 -8.20 6.14
C ALA A 132 -5.85 -7.26 5.93
N SER A 133 -5.68 -6.00 6.32
CA SER A 133 -6.59 -4.91 5.99
C SER A 133 -5.82 -3.63 5.69
N GLY A 134 -6.41 -2.79 4.86
CA GLY A 134 -5.80 -1.55 4.44
C GLY A 134 -6.50 -0.99 3.20
N GLN A 135 -5.73 -0.37 2.31
CA GLN A 135 -6.27 0.28 1.13
C GLN A 135 -5.38 0.16 -0.11
N GLY A 136 -5.99 0.34 -1.26
CA GLY A 136 -5.34 0.65 -2.53
C GLY A 136 -5.80 2.00 -3.05
N THR A 137 -4.87 2.90 -3.34
CA THR A 137 -5.13 4.20 -3.96
C THR A 137 -4.75 4.13 -5.44
N VAL A 138 -5.74 4.35 -6.31
CA VAL A 138 -5.54 4.38 -7.76
C VAL A 138 -5.10 5.78 -8.17
N HIS A 139 -3.98 5.87 -8.88
CA HIS A 139 -3.42 7.09 -9.40
C HIS A 139 -3.38 7.08 -10.94
N ALA A 140 -3.68 8.22 -11.54
CA ALA A 140 -3.30 8.50 -12.92
C ALA A 140 -1.77 8.62 -13.04
N MET A 141 -1.25 8.59 -14.27
CA MET A 141 0.20 8.69 -14.53
C MET A 141 0.82 10.03 -14.10
N ASP A 142 0.02 11.08 -13.92
CA ASP A 142 0.47 12.38 -13.38
C ASP A 142 0.41 12.46 -11.84
N GLY A 143 0.06 11.36 -11.17
CA GLY A 143 -0.07 11.26 -9.71
C GLY A 143 -1.46 11.63 -9.18
N THR A 144 -2.39 12.13 -10.02
CA THR A 144 -3.76 12.46 -9.60
C THR A 144 -4.45 11.24 -9.01
N VAL A 145 -5.02 11.38 -7.82
CA VAL A 145 -5.82 10.32 -7.17
C VAL A 145 -7.16 10.18 -7.89
N LEU A 146 -7.42 8.99 -8.43
CA LEU A 146 -8.66 8.66 -9.11
C LEU A 146 -9.66 7.95 -8.19
N ALA A 147 -9.17 7.11 -7.28
CA ALA A 147 -9.99 6.35 -6.34
C ALA A 147 -9.17 5.89 -5.13
N VAL A 148 -9.85 5.65 -4.01
CA VAL A 148 -9.31 4.97 -2.83
C VAL A 148 -10.25 3.83 -2.48
N ASN A 149 -9.72 2.61 -2.39
CA ASN A 149 -10.48 1.42 -2.12
C ASN A 149 -10.00 0.77 -0.82
N GLN A 150 -10.90 0.63 0.14
CA GLN A 150 -10.63 -0.13 1.36
C GLN A 150 -10.75 -1.62 1.08
N THR A 151 -9.80 -2.41 1.59
CA THR A 151 -9.71 -3.84 1.31
C THR A 151 -9.45 -4.66 2.56
N THR A 152 -9.92 -5.90 2.54
CA THR A 152 -9.42 -6.97 3.40
C THR A 152 -8.83 -8.08 2.54
N THR A 153 -7.93 -8.86 3.11
CA THR A 153 -7.23 -9.92 2.39
C THR A 153 -7.16 -11.18 3.23
N GLN A 154 -7.39 -12.32 2.58
CA GLN A 154 -7.05 -13.64 3.10
C GLN A 154 -5.98 -14.23 2.21
N ALA A 155 -4.93 -14.79 2.78
CA ALA A 155 -3.83 -15.36 2.03
C ALA A 155 -3.44 -16.74 2.55
N THR A 156 -3.03 -17.60 1.62
CA THR A 156 -2.52 -18.94 1.88
C THR A 156 -1.16 -19.08 1.22
N LYS A 157 -0.21 -19.68 1.93
CA LYS A 157 1.14 -19.90 1.41
C LYS A 157 1.12 -20.87 0.24
N GLU A 158 1.89 -20.58 -0.79
CA GLU A 158 2.16 -21.55 -1.87
C GLU A 158 3.05 -22.67 -1.32
N ALA A 159 2.73 -23.91 -1.70
CA ALA A 159 3.42 -25.10 -1.22
C ALA A 159 4.86 -25.20 -1.73
#